data_AF-A0A3E2N0E9-F1
#
_entry.id   AF-A0A3E2N0E9-F1
#
_cell.length_a   1.000
_cell.length_b   1.000
_cell.length_c   1.000
_cell.angle_alpha   90.00
_cell.angle_beta   90.00
_cell.angle_gamma   90.00
#
_symmetry.space_group_name_H-M   'P 1'
#
loop_
_entity.id
_entity.type
_entity.pdbx_description
1 polymer ?
#
loop_
_entity_poly.entity_id
_entity_poly.type
_entity_poly.pdbx_seq_one_letter_code
_entity_poly.pdbx_strand_id
1 'polypeptide(L)'
;MTINYQFGDVDAHGALIRAQAASLEAEHQAIVRDVLAAGDFWGGAGSVACQEFITQLGRNFQVIYEQANSHGEFITQLGRNFQVIYEQANSHGQKVQAAGNNMAQTDSAVGSSWA
;
A
#
# COMPACT_ATOMS: atom_id res chain seq x y z
N MET A 1 7.40 -21.70 -4.77
CA MET A 1 6.91 -20.39 -5.24
C MET A 1 7.54 -19.35 -4.34
N THR A 2 8.59 -18.67 -4.82
CA THR A 2 9.31 -17.66 -4.04
C THR A 2 8.76 -16.30 -4.47
N ILE A 3 8.18 -15.56 -3.54
CA ILE A 3 7.66 -14.21 -3.80
C ILE A 3 8.85 -13.26 -3.64
N ASN A 4 9.39 -12.75 -4.75
CA ASN A 4 10.44 -11.73 -4.77
C ASN A 4 9.80 -10.33 -4.68
N TYR A 5 9.19 -9.99 -3.54
CA TYR A 5 8.68 -8.63 -3.27
C TYR A 5 9.71 -7.87 -2.43
N GLN A 6 10.31 -6.82 -2.99
CA GLN A 6 11.28 -5.95 -2.33
C GLN A 6 10.58 -4.72 -1.72
N PHE A 7 11.25 -4.03 -0.77
CA PHE A 7 10.68 -2.81 -0.16
C PHE A 7 10.34 -1.72 -1.16
N GLY A 8 11.22 -1.54 -2.17
CA GLY A 8 10.97 -0.60 -3.25
C GLY A 8 9.65 -0.88 -3.96
N ASP A 9 9.20 -2.14 -3.99
CA ASP A 9 7.94 -2.54 -4.61
C ASP A 9 6.73 -2.16 -3.75
N VAL A 10 6.84 -2.11 -2.42
CA VAL A 10 5.76 -1.66 -1.51
C VAL A 10 5.56 -0.15 -1.66
N ASP A 11 6.65 0.61 -1.61
CA ASP A 11 6.60 2.07 -1.73
C ASP A 11 6.18 2.50 -3.14
N ALA A 12 6.70 1.84 -4.18
CA ALA A 12 6.29 2.07 -5.56
C ALA A 12 4.82 1.74 -5.78
N HIS A 13 4.30 0.65 -5.19
CA HIS A 13 2.88 0.32 -5.26
C HIS A 13 2.04 1.43 -4.60
N GLY A 14 2.40 1.88 -3.40
CA GLY A 14 1.71 2.99 -2.74
C GLY A 14 1.71 4.28 -3.56
N ALA A 15 2.81 4.59 -4.24
CA ALA A 15 2.91 5.73 -5.14
C ALA A 15 2.01 5.58 -6.39
N LEU A 16 1.94 4.38 -6.98
CA LEU A 16 1.07 4.07 -8.11
C LEU A 16 -0.41 4.25 -7.76
N ILE A 17 -0.85 3.77 -6.60
CA ILE A 17 -2.26 3.94 -6.15
C ILE A 17 -2.61 5.43 -6.03
N ARG A 18 -1.73 6.24 -5.45
CA ARG A 18 -1.96 7.70 -5.34
C ARG A 18 -2.03 8.38 -6.70
N ALA A 19 -1.15 8.00 -7.63
CA ALA A 19 -1.16 8.53 -8.99
C ALA A 19 -2.45 8.13 -9.74
N GLN A 20 -2.89 6.88 -9.62
CA GLN A 20 -4.14 6.40 -10.20
C GLN A 20 -5.36 7.11 -9.62
N ALA A 21 -5.40 7.34 -8.30
CA ALA A 21 -6.48 8.10 -7.65
C ALA A 21 -6.56 9.55 -8.17
N ALA A 22 -5.42 10.22 -8.35
CA ALA A 22 -5.38 11.57 -8.92
C ALA A 22 -5.86 11.60 -10.38
N SER A 23 -5.46 10.62 -11.20
CA SER A 23 -5.96 10.49 -12.57
C SER A 23 -7.46 10.26 -12.62
N LEU A 24 -7.97 9.43 -11.71
CA LEU A 24 -9.39 9.10 -11.61
C LEU A 24 -10.23 10.31 -11.18
N GLU A 25 -9.73 11.15 -10.27
CA GLU A 25 -10.40 12.40 -9.89
C GLU A 25 -10.43 13.41 -11.05
N ALA A 26 -9.36 13.50 -11.84
CA ALA A 26 -9.37 14.35 -13.03
C ALA A 26 -10.46 13.92 -14.04
N GLU A 27 -10.61 12.61 -14.25
CA GLU A 27 -11.64 12.03 -15.12
C GLU A 27 -13.04 12.29 -14.56
N HIS A 28 -13.25 12.10 -13.25
CA HIS A 28 -14.50 12.40 -12.57
C HIS A 28 -14.95 13.85 -12.80
N GLN A 29 -14.02 14.80 -12.61
CA GLN A 29 -14.30 16.22 -12.83
C GLN A 29 -14.60 16.53 -14.30
N ALA A 30 -13.98 15.83 -15.26
CA ALA A 30 -14.30 15.97 -16.67
C ALA A 30 -15.73 15.50 -16.98
N ILE A 31 -16.09 14.30 -16.51
CA ILE A 31 -17.45 13.76 -16.68
C ILE A 31 -18.49 14.69 -16.07
N VAL A 32 -18.25 15.22 -14.87
CA VAL A 32 -19.17 16.16 -14.22
C VAL A 32 -19.38 17.41 -15.06
N ARG A 33 -18.31 18.00 -15.62
CA ARG A 33 -18.41 19.18 -16.50
C ARG A 33 -19.23 18.89 -17.76
N ASP A 34 -19.00 17.76 -18.40
CA ASP A 34 -19.69 17.39 -19.64
C ASP A 34 -21.18 17.13 -19.38
N VAL A 35 -21.51 16.47 -18.26
CA VAL A 35 -22.90 16.21 -17.87
C VAL A 35 -23.63 17.50 -17.49
N LEU A 36 -22.96 18.44 -16.82
CA LEU A 36 -23.54 19.76 -16.55
C LEU A 36 -23.86 20.50 -17.85
N ALA A 37 -22.92 20.53 -18.81
CA ALA A 37 -23.13 21.17 -20.10
C ALA A 37 -24.30 20.54 -20.88
N ALA A 38 -24.42 19.21 -20.84
CA ALA A 38 -25.56 18.50 -21.43
C ALA A 38 -26.89 18.85 -20.73
N GLY A 39 -26.86 18.97 -19.39
CA GLY A 39 -28.00 19.38 -18.60
C GLY A 39 -28.48 20.79 -18.93
N ASP A 40 -27.55 21.73 -19.14
CA ASP A 40 -27.85 23.11 -19.53
C ASP A 40 -28.40 23.18 -20.97
N PHE A 41 -27.84 22.38 -21.88
CA PHE A 41 -28.29 22.34 -23.28
C PHE A 41 -29.74 21.86 -23.42
N TRP A 42 -30.12 20.80 -22.71
CA TRP A 42 -31.47 20.23 -22.82
C TRP A 42 -32.50 20.92 -21.92
N GLY A 43 -32.09 21.49 -20.78
CA GLY A 43 -32.99 22.17 -19.85
C GLY A 43 -34.01 21.23 -19.18
N GLY A 44 -34.85 21.79 -18.29
CA GLY A 44 -36.03 21.11 -17.73
C GLY A 44 -35.73 19.71 -17.16
N ALA A 45 -36.41 18.70 -17.71
CA ALA A 45 -36.20 17.30 -17.31
C ALA A 45 -34.77 16.79 -17.59
N GLY A 46 -34.09 17.31 -18.62
CA GLY A 46 -32.70 16.99 -18.92
C GLY A 46 -31.74 17.48 -17.83
N SER A 47 -31.94 18.69 -17.31
CA SER A 47 -31.14 19.22 -16.20
C SER A 47 -31.35 18.43 -14.91
N VAL A 48 -32.58 18.01 -14.62
CA VAL A 48 -32.91 17.17 -13.44
C VAL A 48 -32.20 15.81 -13.53
N ALA A 49 -32.32 15.12 -14.67
CA ALA A 49 -31.67 13.83 -14.87
C ALA A 49 -30.13 13.93 -14.76
N CYS A 50 -29.52 15.00 -15.27
CA CYS A 50 -28.08 15.24 -15.16
C CYS A 50 -27.65 15.46 -13.70
N GLN A 51 -28.43 16.22 -12.91
CA GLN A 51 -28.14 16.44 -11.48
C GLN A 51 -28.26 15.16 -10.66
N GLU A 52 -29.27 14.33 -10.94
CA GLU A 52 -29.43 13.02 -10.29
C GLU A 52 -28.25 12.09 -10.63
N PHE A 53 -27.84 12.07 -11.90
CA PHE A 53 -26.67 11.31 -12.34
C PHE A 53 -25.39 11.76 -11.62
N ILE A 54 -25.08 13.07 -11.62
CA ILE A 54 -23.90 13.63 -10.93
C ILE A 54 -23.92 13.27 -9.44
N THR A 55 -25.09 13.33 -8.82
CA THR A 55 -25.25 12.99 -7.40
C THR A 55 -24.96 11.51 -7.12
N GLN A 56 -25.42 10.60 -7.98
CA GLN A 56 -25.07 9.17 -7.87
C GLN A 56 -23.60 8.91 -8.16
N LEU A 57 -23.06 9.57 -9.18
CA LEU A 57 -21.64 9.46 -9.55
C LEU A 57 -20.76 9.88 -8.38
N GLY A 58 -21.04 11.03 -7.77
CA GLY A 58 -20.31 11.53 -6.60
C GLY A 58 -20.30 10.54 -5.43
N ARG A 59 -21.41 9.86 -5.15
CA ARG A 59 -21.46 8.79 -4.13
C ARG A 59 -20.56 7.60 -4.49
N ASN A 60 -20.55 7.17 -5.74
CA ASN A 60 -19.69 6.07 -6.19
C ASN A 60 -18.20 6.44 -6.03
N PHE A 61 -17.82 7.64 -6.45
CA PHE A 61 -16.45 8.13 -6.32
C PHE A 61 -16.03 8.35 -4.87
N GLN A 62 -16.94 8.79 -3.99
CA GLN A 62 -16.67 8.88 -2.56
C GLN A 62 -16.23 7.51 -2.00
N VAL A 63 -16.95 6.44 -2.32
CA VAL A 63 -16.59 5.08 -1.88
C VAL A 63 -15.21 4.67 -2.42
N ILE A 64 -14.93 4.98 -3.69
CA ILE A 64 -13.62 4.68 -4.30
C ILE A 64 -12.50 5.42 -3.56
N TYR A 65 -12.69 6.70 -3.20
CA TYR A 65 -11.68 7.49 -2.48
C TYR A 65 -11.44 7.00 -1.07
N GLU A 66 -12.50 6.65 -0.34
CA GLU A 66 -12.39 6.05 1.00
C GLU A 66 -11.59 4.73 0.95
N GLN A 67 -11.87 3.88 -0.04
CA GLN A 67 -11.16 2.61 -0.24
C GLN A 67 -9.70 2.83 -0.66
N ALA A 68 -9.43 3.75 -1.58
CA ALA A 68 -8.07 4.05 -2.04
C ALA A 68 -7.21 4.61 -0.90
N ASN A 69 -7.77 5.48 -0.05
CA ASN A 69 -7.08 5.98 1.14
C ASN A 69 -6.77 4.85 2.13
N SER A 70 -7.76 4.01 2.46
CA SER A 70 -7.58 2.86 3.35
C SER A 70 -6.51 1.89 2.84
N HIS A 71 -6.48 1.66 1.52
CA HIS A 71 -5.46 0.82 0.90
C HIS A 71 -4.07 1.46 0.99
N GLY A 72 -3.96 2.77 0.78
CA GLY A 72 -2.71 3.52 0.96
C GLY A 72 -2.16 3.43 2.39
N GLU A 73 -3.02 3.53 3.39
CA GLU A 73 -2.65 3.37 4.80
C GLU A 73 -2.15 1.95 5.10
N PHE A 74 -2.83 0.93 4.57
CA PHE A 74 -2.42 -0.46 4.71
C PHE A 74 -1.02 -0.71 4.13
N ILE A 75 -0.76 -0.25 2.90
CA ILE A 75 0.55 -0.39 2.24
C ILE A 75 1.64 0.31 3.06
N THR A 76 1.36 1.49 3.59
CA THR A 76 2.30 2.23 4.44
C THR A 76 2.62 1.46 5.73
N GLN A 77 1.61 0.87 6.39
CA GLN A 77 1.84 0.05 7.58
C GLN A 77 2.60 -1.24 7.24
N LEU A 78 2.31 -1.86 6.10
CA LEU A 78 3.00 -3.04 5.64
C LEU A 78 4.51 -2.75 5.43
N GLY A 79 4.84 -1.61 4.82
CA GLY A 79 6.22 -1.13 4.69
C GLY A 79 6.93 -1.02 6.05
N ARG A 80 6.29 -0.39 7.05
CA ARG A 80 6.84 -0.32 8.42
C ARG A 80 7.06 -1.69 9.04
N ASN A 81 6.10 -2.61 8.90
CA ASN A 81 6.20 -3.95 9.48
C ASN A 81 7.39 -4.71 8.90
N PHE A 82 7.58 -4.66 7.58
CA PHE A 82 8.73 -5.32 6.96
C PHE A 82 10.05 -4.73 7.47
N GLN A 83 10.13 -3.41 7.68
CA GLN A 83 11.35 -2.77 8.18
C GLN A 83 11.77 -3.36 9.53
N VAL A 84 10.81 -3.45 10.46
CA VAL A 84 11.02 -4.04 11.78
C VAL A 84 11.47 -5.49 11.67
N ILE A 85 10.83 -6.29 10.81
CA ILE A 85 11.20 -7.71 10.62
C ILE A 85 12.65 -7.83 10.15
N TYR A 86 13.09 -6.98 9.22
CA TYR A 86 14.46 -7.02 8.71
C TYR A 86 15.49 -6.68 9.79
N GLU A 87 15.23 -5.62 10.55
CA GLU A 87 16.09 -5.23 11.69
C GLU A 87 16.19 -6.34 12.73
N GLN A 88 15.05 -6.95 13.07
CA GLN A 88 14.99 -8.09 14.00
C GLN A 88 15.72 -9.32 13.47
N ALA A 89 15.57 -9.65 12.19
CA ALA A 89 16.25 -10.77 11.57
C ALA A 89 17.77 -10.60 11.57
N ASN A 90 18.26 -9.38 11.32
CA ASN A 90 19.69 -9.06 11.41
C ASN A 90 20.21 -9.22 12.85
N SER A 91 19.49 -8.69 13.84
CA SER A 91 19.82 -8.87 15.26
C SER A 91 19.83 -10.34 15.67
N HIS A 92 18.85 -11.11 15.20
CA HIS A 92 18.78 -12.54 15.45
C HIS A 92 19.95 -13.29 14.82
N GLY A 93 20.32 -12.98 13.57
CA GLY A 93 21.48 -13.57 12.90
C GLY A 93 22.79 -13.37 13.68
N GLN A 94 23.01 -12.17 14.21
CA GLN A 94 24.17 -11.87 15.06
C GLN A 94 24.17 -12.72 16.35
N LYS A 95 23.01 -12.88 17.00
CA LYS A 95 22.88 -13.71 18.20
C LYS A 95 23.18 -15.19 17.91
N VAL A 96 22.69 -15.71 16.79
CA VAL A 96 22.95 -17.09 16.38
C VAL A 96 24.43 -17.30 16.10
N GLN A 97 25.09 -16.37 15.42
CA GLN A 97 26.55 -16.44 15.20
C GLN A 97 27.32 -16.42 16.52
N ALA A 98 26.96 -15.55 17.45
CA ALA A 98 27.56 -15.50 18.77
C ALA A 98 27.36 -16.81 19.56
N ALA A 99 26.14 -17.37 19.53
CA ALA A 99 25.86 -18.65 20.15
C ALA A 99 26.69 -19.78 19.52
N GLY A 100 26.83 -19.79 18.19
CA GLY A 100 27.71 -20.71 17.46
C GLY A 100 29.16 -20.64 17.93
N ASN A 101 29.71 -19.43 18.05
CA ASN A 101 31.07 -19.23 18.55
C ASN A 101 31.25 -19.72 19.99
N ASN A 102 30.29 -19.43 20.88
CA ASN A 102 30.33 -19.87 22.28
C ASN A 102 30.27 -21.41 22.40
N MET A 103 29.44 -22.06 21.58
CA MET A 103 29.37 -23.52 21.54
C MET A 103 30.70 -24.12 21.05
N ALA A 104 31.29 -23.59 19.99
CA ALA A 104 32.57 -24.07 19.47
C ALA A 104 33.70 -23.92 20.51
N GLN A 105 33.73 -22.80 21.24
CA GLN A 105 34.67 -22.60 22.34
C GLN A 105 34.45 -23.60 23.48
N THR A 106 33.19 -23.86 23.84
CA THR A 106 32.83 -24.80 24.90
C THR A 106 33.23 -26.23 24.53
N ASP A 107 32.94 -26.65 23.30
CA ASP A 107 33.31 -27.96 22.76
C ASP A 107 34.84 -28.17 22.78
N SER A 108 35.60 -27.18 22.33
CA SER A 108 37.07 -27.21 22.40
C SER A 108 37.61 -27.31 23.82
N ALA A 109 37.02 -26.58 24.78
CA ALA A 109 37.43 -26.63 26.18
C ALA A 109 37.13 -27.98 26.84
N VAL A 110 35.96 -28.56 26.56
CA VAL A 110 35.58 -29.88 27.07
C VAL A 110 36.46 -30.97 26.44
N GLY A 111 36.65 -30.95 25.12
CA GLY A 111 37.50 -31.91 24.42
C GLY A 111 38.95 -31.89 24.92
N SER A 112 39.52 -30.71 25.18
CA SER A 112 40.87 -30.57 25.72
C SER A 112 41.01 -31.06 27.16
N SER A 113 39.93 -31.05 27.94
CA SER A 113 39.91 -31.56 29.32
C SER A 113 39.96 -33.10 29.38
N TRP A 114 39.59 -33.77 28.29
CA TRP A 114 39.55 -35.24 28.18
C TRP A 114 40.74 -35.84 27.42
N ALA A 115 41.61 -35.01 26.84
CA ALA A 115 42.83 -35.41 26.14
C ALA A 115 44.04 -35.44 27.10
#